data_AF-A0A257AQI9-F1
#
_entry.id   AF-A0A257AQI9-F1
#
_cell.length_a   1.000
_cell.length_b   1.000
_cell.length_c   1.000
_cell.angle_alpha   90.00
_cell.angle_beta   90.00
_cell.angle_gamma   90.00
#
_symmetry.space_group_name_H-M   'P 1'
#
loop_
_entity.id
_entity.type
_entity.pdbx_description
1 polymer ?
#
loop_
_entity_poly.entity_id
_entity_poly.type
_entity_poly.pdbx_seq_one_letter_code
_entity_poly.pdbx_strand_id
1 'polypeptide(L)'
;MKSIIEFDEPRLVVAVGDYTSRKLRDVGARVNLYIVDGRVERKAAELFKPEGLRVLRVVNEAGTLNPEAVKTLHKLLRGRELRDTVLMVEGEEDLLTLAAILSAPNKTIIVYGQPGKGCVVVRVDDR
;
A
#
# COMPACT_ATOMS: atom_id res chain seq x y z
N MET A 1 -12.27 6.59 6.10
CA MET A 1 -10.83 6.51 5.74
C MET A 1 -10.27 7.87 5.38
N LYS A 2 -10.77 8.57 4.36
CA LYS A 2 -10.33 9.94 4.02
C LYS A 2 -10.33 10.89 5.21
N SER A 3 -11.43 10.99 5.94
CA SER A 3 -11.52 11.85 7.13
C SER A 3 -10.54 11.47 8.25
N ILE A 4 -10.17 10.20 8.36
CA ILE A 4 -9.14 9.75 9.33
C ILE A 4 -7.77 10.27 8.89
N ILE A 5 -7.44 10.11 7.61
CA ILE A 5 -6.19 10.61 7.03
C ILE A 5 -6.09 12.13 7.17
N GLU A 6 -7.18 12.84 6.90
CA GLU A 6 -7.22 14.31 7.02
C GLU A 6 -7.10 14.77 8.47
N PHE A 7 -7.75 14.08 9.42
CA PHE A 7 -7.69 14.43 10.83
C PHE A 7 -6.33 14.13 11.47
N ASP A 8 -5.72 12.97 11.15
CA ASP A 8 -4.46 12.54 11.76
C ASP A 8 -3.22 13.23 11.17
N GLU A 9 -3.37 13.91 10.02
CA GLU A 9 -2.30 14.58 9.26
C GLU A 9 -0.99 13.76 9.19
N PRO A 10 -1.04 12.50 8.70
CA PRO A 10 0.13 11.65 8.71
C PRO A 10 1.20 12.16 7.73
N ARG A 11 2.45 11.84 8.03
CA ARG A 11 3.58 12.12 7.12
C ARG A 11 3.47 11.29 5.84
N LEU A 12 3.05 10.03 5.97
CA LEU A 12 2.87 9.11 4.85
C LEU A 12 1.55 8.35 4.98
N VAL A 13 0.95 8.07 3.83
CA VAL A 13 -0.18 7.16 3.69
C VAL A 13 0.18 6.07 2.68
N VAL A 14 0.05 4.81 3.11
CA VAL A 14 0.28 3.63 2.28
C VAL A 14 -1.03 2.87 2.14
N ALA A 15 -1.41 2.53 0.91
CA ALA A 15 -2.54 1.67 0.61
C ALA A 15 -2.03 0.31 0.13
N VAL A 16 -2.56 -0.78 0.70
CA VAL A 16 -2.20 -2.15 0.30
C VAL A 16 -3.45 -2.89 -0.17
N GLY A 17 -3.34 -3.47 -1.37
CA GLY A 17 -4.37 -4.19 -2.09
C GLY A 17 -5.17 -3.31 -3.05
N ASP A 18 -5.58 -3.90 -4.17
CA ASP A 18 -6.24 -3.22 -5.29
C ASP A 18 -7.55 -2.52 -4.91
N TYR A 19 -8.41 -3.20 -4.15
CA TYR A 19 -9.69 -2.65 -3.72
C TYR A 19 -9.53 -1.45 -2.78
N THR A 20 -8.60 -1.55 -1.83
CA THR A 20 -8.30 -0.47 -0.89
C THR A 20 -7.71 0.73 -1.62
N SER A 21 -6.75 0.47 -2.51
CA SER A 21 -6.11 1.47 -3.35
C SER A 21 -7.13 2.22 -4.22
N ARG A 22 -8.03 1.49 -4.88
CA ARG A 22 -9.14 2.06 -5.65
C ARG A 22 -10.02 2.95 -4.78
N LYS A 23 -10.52 2.44 -3.66
CA LYS A 23 -11.44 3.19 -2.79
C LYS A 23 -10.84 4.51 -2.31
N LEU A 24 -9.56 4.51 -1.94
CA LEU A 24 -8.87 5.72 -1.50
C LEU A 24 -8.68 6.71 -2.65
N ARG A 25 -8.37 6.22 -3.85
CA ARG A 25 -8.26 7.03 -5.06
C ARG A 25 -9.61 7.65 -5.47
N ASP A 26 -10.69 6.86 -5.48
CA ASP A 26 -12.03 7.29 -5.87
C ASP A 26 -12.57 8.42 -4.97
N VAL A 27 -12.22 8.43 -3.68
CA VAL A 27 -12.61 9.51 -2.75
C VAL A 27 -11.63 10.69 -2.72
N GLY A 28 -10.55 10.63 -3.50
CA GLY A 28 -9.50 11.66 -3.54
C GLY A 28 -8.73 11.77 -2.22
N ALA A 29 -8.48 10.66 -1.54
CA ALA A 29 -7.59 10.65 -0.37
C ALA A 29 -6.14 10.81 -0.81
N ARG A 30 -5.33 11.53 -0.03
CA ARG A 30 -3.89 11.62 -0.24
C ARG A 30 -3.24 10.27 0.10
N VAL A 31 -2.66 9.62 -0.90
CA VAL A 31 -1.89 8.38 -0.74
C VAL A 31 -0.51 8.57 -1.36
N ASN A 32 0.54 8.22 -0.62
CA ASN A 32 1.92 8.34 -1.06
C ASN A 32 2.39 7.12 -1.84
N LEU A 33 1.93 5.94 -1.40
CA LEU A 33 2.31 4.65 -1.98
C LEU A 33 1.10 3.72 -2.05
N TYR A 34 0.87 3.16 -3.23
CA TYR A 34 -0.05 2.05 -3.44
C TYR A 34 0.77 0.78 -3.63
N ILE A 35 0.40 -0.32 -2.96
CA ILE A 35 0.99 -1.64 -3.13
C ILE A 35 -0.12 -2.55 -3.62
N VAL A 36 0.02 -3.08 -4.83
CA VAL A 36 -1.03 -3.83 -5.55
C VAL A 36 -0.40 -4.97 -6.31
N ASP A 37 -1.07 -6.11 -6.43
CA ASP A 37 -0.59 -7.25 -7.23
C ASP A 37 -1.30 -7.36 -8.59
N GLY A 38 -2.40 -6.61 -8.77
CA GLY A 38 -3.23 -6.65 -9.97
C GLY A 38 -3.87 -8.02 -10.23
N ARG A 39 -3.83 -8.94 -9.25
CA ARG A 39 -4.46 -10.26 -9.34
C ARG A 39 -5.81 -10.20 -8.67
N VAL A 40 -6.83 -10.69 -9.39
CA VAL A 40 -8.14 -10.93 -8.80
C VAL A 40 -8.56 -12.33 -9.20
N GLU A 41 -8.55 -13.24 -8.22
CA GLU A 41 -9.27 -14.50 -8.34
C GLU A 41 -10.73 -14.22 -8.74
N ARG A 42 -11.13 -14.76 -9.90
CA ARG A 42 -12.52 -15.04 -10.30
C ARG A 42 -13.45 -13.91 -10.77
N LYS A 43 -12.98 -12.69 -11.06
CA LYS A 43 -13.66 -11.79 -12.04
C LYS A 43 -12.82 -10.56 -12.39
N ALA A 44 -12.60 -10.34 -13.68
CA ALA A 44 -11.91 -9.19 -14.23
C ALA A 44 -12.66 -7.90 -13.87
N ALA A 45 -12.12 -7.16 -12.91
CA ALA A 45 -12.37 -5.73 -12.79
C ALA A 45 -11.01 -5.07 -12.67
N GLU A 46 -10.79 -4.08 -13.51
CA GLU A 46 -9.73 -3.08 -13.41
C GLU A 46 -9.89 -2.35 -12.07
N LEU A 47 -9.45 -2.94 -10.96
CA LEU A 47 -9.72 -2.39 -9.64
C LEU A 47 -8.88 -1.14 -9.42
N PHE A 48 -7.58 -1.20 -9.63
CA PHE A 48 -6.72 -0.02 -9.53
C PHE A 48 -5.99 0.25 -10.83
N LYS A 49 -6.07 1.50 -11.31
CA LYS A 49 -5.35 1.94 -12.50
C LYS A 49 -4.23 2.89 -12.11
N PRO A 50 -2.98 2.69 -12.57
CA PRO A 50 -1.82 3.46 -12.13
C PRO A 50 -1.55 4.74 -12.95
N GLU A 51 -2.50 5.23 -13.78
CA GLU A 51 -2.21 6.39 -14.64
C GLU A 51 -1.85 7.62 -13.82
N GLY A 52 -0.84 8.35 -14.31
CA GLY A 52 -0.30 9.54 -13.62
C GLY A 52 0.58 9.23 -12.41
N LEU A 53 0.83 7.95 -12.11
CA LEU A 53 1.66 7.53 -10.98
C LEU A 53 3.00 6.94 -11.45
N ARG A 54 4.04 7.10 -10.63
CA ARG A 54 5.31 6.42 -10.79
C ARG A 54 5.14 4.93 -10.47
N VAL A 55 5.41 4.04 -11.43
CA VAL A 55 5.29 2.59 -11.21
C VAL A 55 6.66 1.96 -10.98
N LEU A 56 6.75 1.15 -9.93
CA LEU A 56 7.88 0.26 -9.63
C LEU A 56 7.35 -1.17 -9.54
N ARG A 57 8.15 -2.14 -9.99
CA ARG A 57 7.78 -3.56 -10.01
C ARG A 57 8.68 -4.36 -9.10
N VAL A 58 8.09 -5.31 -8.36
CA VAL A 58 8.78 -6.28 -7.52
C VAL A 58 8.11 -7.65 -7.66
N VAL A 59 8.83 -8.71 -7.35
CA VAL A 59 8.29 -10.08 -7.27
C VAL A 59 8.13 -10.44 -5.80
N ASN A 60 6.98 -11.01 -5.43
CA ASN A 60 6.77 -11.56 -4.10
C ASN A 60 5.88 -12.79 -4.17
N GLU A 61 6.48 -13.98 -4.15
CA GLU A 61 5.75 -15.24 -4.29
C GLU A 61 4.66 -15.41 -3.22
N ALA A 62 3.63 -16.17 -3.55
CA ALA A 62 2.49 -16.39 -2.66
C ALA A 62 2.93 -16.96 -1.31
N GLY A 63 2.45 -16.35 -0.22
CA GLY A 63 2.84 -16.72 1.13
C GLY A 63 4.30 -16.45 1.50
N THR A 64 5.04 -15.63 0.75
CA THR A 64 6.44 -15.29 1.05
C THR A 64 6.67 -13.79 1.31
N LEU A 65 7.87 -13.49 1.81
CA LEU A 65 8.46 -12.16 1.85
C LEU A 65 9.78 -12.18 1.08
N ASN A 66 9.71 -11.91 -0.21
CA ASN A 66 10.88 -11.82 -1.07
C ASN A 66 11.83 -10.72 -0.56
N PRO A 67 13.10 -11.03 -0.25
CA PRO A 67 14.01 -10.07 0.36
C PRO A 67 14.25 -8.80 -0.47
N GLU A 68 14.25 -8.90 -1.80
CA GLU A 68 14.45 -7.73 -2.66
C GLU A 68 13.18 -6.86 -2.72
N ALA A 69 11.99 -7.46 -2.68
CA ALA A 69 10.73 -6.72 -2.54
C ALA A 69 10.68 -5.97 -1.21
N VAL A 70 11.01 -6.63 -0.10
CA VAL A 70 11.08 -6.01 1.24
C VAL A 70 12.10 -4.88 1.27
N LYS A 71 13.30 -5.08 0.73
CA LYS A 71 14.35 -4.07 0.66
C LYS A 71 13.96 -2.88 -0.21
N THR A 72 13.29 -3.11 -1.33
CA THR A 72 12.77 -2.05 -2.20
C THR A 72 11.70 -1.23 -1.48
N LEU A 73 10.74 -1.90 -0.86
CA LEU A 73 9.69 -1.27 -0.05
C LEU A 73 10.29 -0.46 1.11
N HIS A 74 11.28 -1.02 1.80
CA HIS A 74 11.98 -0.35 2.89
C HIS A 74 12.65 0.96 2.42
N LYS A 75 13.39 0.91 1.32
CA LYS A 75 14.03 2.09 0.73
C LYS A 75 13.01 3.14 0.31
N LEU A 76 11.87 2.74 -0.25
CA LEU A 76 10.80 3.65 -0.62
C LEU A 76 10.24 4.38 0.60
N LEU A 77 9.86 3.63 1.64
CA LEU A 77 9.24 4.18 2.85
C LEU A 77 10.19 5.07 3.66
N ARG A 78 11.51 4.82 3.60
CA ARG A 78 12.54 5.64 4.25
C ARG A 78 13.04 6.80 3.36
N GLY A 79 12.62 6.87 2.11
CA GLY A 79 12.96 7.94 1.19
C GLY A 79 12.30 9.27 1.57
N ARG A 80 12.92 10.40 1.17
CA ARG A 80 12.43 11.75 1.50
C ARG A 80 11.29 12.25 0.60
N GLU A 81 11.08 11.63 -0.57
CA GLU A 81 10.21 12.15 -1.62
C GLU A 81 9.16 11.13 -2.11
N LEU A 82 8.73 10.21 -1.24
CA LEU A 82 7.72 9.23 -1.61
C LEU A 82 6.36 9.91 -1.84
N ARG A 83 5.96 10.02 -3.10
CA ARG A 83 4.66 10.52 -3.55
C ARG A 83 4.24 9.82 -4.82
N ASP A 84 2.92 9.76 -5.05
CA ASP A 84 2.32 9.35 -6.31
C ASP A 84 2.94 8.07 -6.90
N THR A 85 3.25 7.09 -6.04
CA THR A 85 3.99 5.89 -6.41
C THR A 85 3.12 4.63 -6.28
N VAL A 86 3.30 3.70 -7.20
CA VAL A 86 2.71 2.35 -7.19
C VAL A 86 3.84 1.34 -7.14
N LEU A 87 3.81 0.46 -6.16
CA LEU A 87 4.60 -0.77 -6.11
C LEU A 87 3.72 -1.91 -6.61
N MET A 88 3.90 -2.27 -7.88
CA MET A 88 3.23 -3.37 -8.54
C MET A 88 3.95 -4.69 -8.19
N VAL A 89 3.21 -5.63 -7.62
CA VAL A 89 3.74 -6.88 -7.08
C VAL A 89 3.38 -8.02 -8.03
N GLU A 90 4.39 -8.66 -8.59
CA GLU A 90 4.21 -9.91 -9.32
C GLU A 90 4.17 -11.05 -8.29
N GLY A 91 2.96 -11.44 -7.88
CA GLY A 91 2.79 -12.41 -6.80
C GLY A 91 1.64 -12.04 -5.88
N GLU A 92 1.89 -11.96 -4.56
CA GLU A 92 0.91 -11.51 -3.55
C GLU A 92 1.46 -10.32 -2.76
N GLU A 93 0.62 -9.32 -2.46
CA GLU A 93 0.96 -8.15 -1.65
C GLU A 93 0.61 -8.30 -0.15
N ASP A 94 -0.21 -9.29 0.23
CA ASP A 94 -0.75 -9.43 1.59
C ASP A 94 0.34 -9.37 2.67
N LEU A 95 1.38 -10.21 2.55
CA LEU A 95 2.48 -10.24 3.52
C LEU A 95 3.36 -8.98 3.46
N LEU A 96 3.46 -8.32 2.30
CA LEU A 96 4.18 -7.04 2.19
C LEU A 96 3.53 -5.94 3.06
N THR A 97 2.27 -6.10 3.47
CA THR A 97 1.65 -5.25 4.50
C THR A 97 2.48 -5.24 5.80
N LEU A 98 2.93 -6.40 6.26
CA LEU A 98 3.74 -6.51 7.47
C LEU A 98 5.10 -5.83 7.29
N ALA A 99 5.73 -6.04 6.13
CA ALA A 99 6.98 -5.37 5.78
C ALA A 99 6.81 -3.84 5.70
N ALA A 100 5.67 -3.36 5.19
CA ALA A 100 5.34 -1.95 5.14
C ALA A 100 5.20 -1.36 6.55
N ILE A 101 4.49 -2.04 7.46
CA ILE A 101 4.33 -1.62 8.86
C ILE A 101 5.70 -1.49 9.55
N LEU A 102 6.55 -2.50 9.42
CA LEU A 102 7.88 -2.50 10.04
C LEU A 102 8.85 -1.47 9.44
N SER A 103 8.70 -1.20 8.14
CA SER A 103 9.60 -0.30 7.42
C SER A 103 9.20 1.17 7.50
N ALA A 104 7.91 1.45 7.70
CA ALA A 104 7.38 2.80 7.70
C ALA A 104 7.98 3.67 8.82
N PRO A 105 8.23 4.96 8.56
CA PRO A 105 8.57 5.92 9.61
C PRO A 105 7.34 6.24 10.48
N ASN A 106 7.57 6.81 11.66
CA ASN A 106 6.48 7.27 12.53
C ASN A 106 5.57 8.28 11.85
N LYS A 107 4.33 8.31 12.33
CA LYS A 107 3.23 9.09 11.73
C LYS A 107 2.93 8.63 10.31
N THR A 108 3.01 7.33 10.06
CA THR A 108 2.50 6.72 8.83
C THR A 108 1.15 6.07 9.10
N ILE A 109 0.22 6.25 8.18
CA ILE A 109 -1.02 5.46 8.13
C ILE A 109 -0.87 4.41 7.05
N ILE A 110 -1.13 3.15 7.40
CA ILE A 110 -1.21 2.03 6.46
C ILE A 110 -2.66 1.57 6.43
N VAL A 111 -3.23 1.53 5.24
CA VAL A 111 -4.59 1.04 5.00
C VAL A 111 -4.50 -0.21 4.15
N TYR A 112 -5.02 -1.33 4.63
CA TYR A 112 -5.00 -2.60 3.89
C TYR A 112 -6.35 -3.29 3.91
N GLY A 113 -6.60 -4.12 2.90
CA GLY A 113 -7.82 -4.92 2.83
C GLY A 113 -7.71 -6.16 3.70
N GLN A 114 -8.77 -6.49 4.45
CA GLN A 114 -8.86 -7.72 5.21
C GLN A 114 -10.16 -8.46 4.82
N PRO A 115 -10.06 -9.72 4.34
CA PRO A 115 -11.22 -10.55 4.06
C PRO A 115 -12.17 -10.61 5.26
N GLY A 116 -13.46 -10.37 5.02
CA GLY A 116 -14.52 -10.39 6.05
C GLY A 116 -14.51 -9.21 7.04
N LYS A 117 -13.50 -8.34 7.03
CA LYS A 117 -13.43 -7.15 7.92
C LYS A 117 -13.42 -5.81 7.17
N GLY A 118 -13.21 -5.84 5.85
CA GLY A 118 -13.13 -4.62 5.04
C GLY A 118 -11.75 -3.97 5.14
N CYS A 119 -11.68 -2.64 5.04
CA CYS A 119 -10.41 -1.92 5.12
C CYS A 119 -10.00 -1.72 6.59
N VAL A 120 -8.76 -2.07 6.92
CA VAL A 120 -8.14 -1.88 8.24
C VAL A 120 -7.18 -0.70 8.16
N VAL A 121 -7.15 0.12 9.21
CA VAL A 121 -6.25 1.27 9.34
C VAL A 121 -5.26 1.01 10.47
N VAL A 122 -3.97 1.06 10.17
CA VAL A 122 -2.87 0.95 11.12
C VAL A 122 -2.14 2.28 11.19
N ARG A 123 -1.90 2.75 12.41
CA ARG A 123 -1.04 3.90 12.68
C ARG A 123 0.31 3.37 13.12
N VAL A 124 1.36 3.80 12.43
CA VAL A 124 2.73 3.45 12.76
C VAL A 124 3.29 4.52 13.68
N ASP A 125 3.64 4.11 14.88
CA ASP A 125 4.37 4.88 15.87
C ASP A 125 5.47 4.01 16.52
N ASP A 126 6.28 4.61 17.40
CA ASP A 126 7.41 3.94 18.06
C ASP A 126 6.99 3.06 19.26
N ARG A 127 5.69 2.83 19.50
CA ARG A 127 5.19 2.23 20.75
C ARG A 127 4.41 0.94 20.56
#